data_AF-A0A2G8BJ87-F1
#
_entry.id   AF-A0A2G8BJ87-F1
#
_cell.length_a   1.000
_cell.length_b   1.000
_cell.length_c   1.000
_cell.angle_alpha   90.00
_cell.angle_beta   90.00
_cell.angle_gamma   90.00
#
_symmetry.space_group_name_H-M   'P 1'
#
loop_
_entity.id
_entity.type
_entity.pdbx_description
1 polymer ?
#
loop_
_entity_poly.entity_id
_entity_poly.type
_entity_poly.pdbx_seq_one_letter_code
_entity_poly.pdbx_strand_id
1 'polypeptide(L)' 'MQKLSSAAEFYIAIALIVTIGTMFFIDPDKGKLRKWTYWLIAPLLVVACLSLGFKSVIAGLGFGFPIFVLFAVGYFRYRT' A
#
# COMPACT_ATOMS: atom_id res chain seq x y z
N MET A 1 -25.57 -5.60 -0.83
CA MET A 1 -24.15 -5.29 -0.53
C MET A 1 -23.98 -5.38 0.98
N GLN A 2 -23.09 -6.23 1.47
CA GLN A 2 -22.79 -6.31 2.91
C GLN A 2 -22.03 -5.05 3.33
N LYS A 3 -22.54 -4.33 4.34
CA LYS A 3 -21.88 -3.12 4.86
C LYS A 3 -20.57 -3.52 5.51
N LEU A 4 -19.47 -2.86 5.13
CA LEU A 4 -18.19 -3.02 5.80
C LEU A 4 -18.32 -2.55 7.26
N SER A 5 -17.57 -3.19 8.17
CA SER A 5 -17.50 -2.70 9.54
C SER A 5 -16.66 -1.42 9.57
N SER A 6 -16.91 -0.53 10.54
CA SER A 6 -16.13 0.70 10.70
C SER A 6 -14.63 0.43 10.89
N ALA A 7 -14.28 -0.70 11.50
CA ALA A 7 -12.89 -1.16 11.60
C ALA A 7 -12.30 -1.53 10.23
N ALA A 8 -13.08 -2.20 9.38
CA ALA A 8 -12.63 -2.56 8.04
C ALA A 8 -12.43 -1.31 7.16
N GLU A 9 -13.37 -0.36 7.21
CA GLU A 9 -13.28 0.93 6.53
C GLU A 9 -12.02 1.70 6.98
N PHE A 10 -11.74 1.72 8.28
CA PHE A 10 -10.54 2.35 8.83
C PHE A 10 -9.25 1.76 8.24
N TYR A 11 -9.09 0.44 8.26
CA TYR A 11 -7.86 -0.18 7.73
C TYR A 11 -7.71 0.02 6.22
N ILE A 12 -8.81 -0.05 5.45
CA ILE A 12 -8.80 0.22 4.02
C ILE A 12 -8.41 1.68 3.75
N ALA A 13 -8.93 2.64 4.53
CA ALA A 13 -8.56 4.04 4.41
C ALA A 13 -7.06 4.27 4.68
N ILE A 14 -6.50 3.63 5.72
CA ILE A 14 -5.06 3.69 6.00
C ILE A 14 -4.25 3.09 4.84
N ALA A 15 -4.66 1.94 4.30
CA ALA A 15 -4.00 1.33 3.15
C ALA A 15 -3.96 2.28 1.93
N LEU A 16 -5.06 2.99 1.65
CA LEU A 16 -5.13 3.97 0.57
C LEU A 16 -4.22 5.18 0.82
N ILE A 17 -4.25 5.74 2.04
CA ILE A 17 -3.40 6.89 2.42
C ILE A 17 -1.92 6.52 2.31
N VAL A 18 -1.52 5.34 2.80
CA VAL A 18 -0.14 4.86 2.71
C VAL A 18 0.27 4.65 1.25
N THR A 19 -0.59 4.06 0.43
CA THR A 19 -0.31 3.82 -1.00
C THR A 19 -0.10 5.15 -1.72
N ILE A 20 -1.07 6.05 -1.67
CA ILE A 20 -1.03 7.34 -2.35
C ILE A 20 0.11 8.20 -1.79
N GLY A 21 0.20 8.31 -0.47
CA GLY A 21 1.23 9.12 0.19
C GLY A 21 2.64 8.66 -0.17
N THR A 22 2.88 7.35 -0.17
CA THR A 22 4.20 6.83 -0.52
C THR A 22 4.51 7.06 -2.00
N MET A 23 3.56 6.76 -2.89
CA MET A 23 3.73 6.98 -4.33
C MET A 23 4.05 8.44 -4.67
N PHE A 24 3.38 9.41 -4.02
CA PHE A 24 3.48 10.84 -4.36
C PHE A 24 4.51 11.65 -3.54
N PHE A 25 5.00 11.16 -2.41
CA PHE A 25 5.91 11.95 -1.57
C PHE A 25 7.23 11.26 -1.24
N ILE A 26 7.34 9.94 -1.44
CA ILE A 26 8.57 9.19 -1.13
C ILE A 26 9.32 8.88 -2.41
N ASP A 27 10.32 9.71 -2.71
CA ASP A 27 11.27 9.47 -3.79
C ASP A 27 12.31 8.41 -3.37
N PRO A 28 12.27 7.20 -3.93
CA PRO A 28 13.12 6.09 -3.51
C PRO A 28 14.59 6.26 -3.94
N ASP A 29 14.90 7.13 -4.90
CA ASP A 29 16.26 7.32 -5.40
C ASP A 29 17.06 8.31 -4.51
N LYS A 30 16.37 9.04 -3.61
CA LYS A 30 16.97 10.00 -2.67
C LYS A 30 17.57 9.40 -1.39
N GLY A 31 17.63 8.07 -1.25
CA GLY A 31 18.36 7.44 -0.16
C GLY A 31 17.86 6.04 0.24
N LYS A 32 18.71 5.32 0.98
CA LYS A 32 18.46 3.91 1.37
C LYS A 32 17.16 3.74 2.15
N LEU A 33 16.89 4.60 3.14
CA LEU A 33 15.65 4.51 3.92
C LEU A 33 14.42 4.70 3.04
N ARG A 34 14.41 5.72 2.17
CA ARG A 34 13.29 5.99 1.25
C ARG A 34 13.06 4.84 0.28
N LYS A 35 14.12 4.23 -0.22
CA LYS A 35 14.06 3.03 -1.06
C LYS A 35 13.36 1.87 -0.33
N TRP A 36 13.77 1.58 0.91
CA TRP A 36 13.12 0.53 1.72
C TRP A 36 11.67 0.87 2.03
N THR A 37 11.37 2.13 2.36
CA THR A 37 10.01 2.58 2.63
C THR A 37 9.12 2.35 1.41
N TYR A 38 9.59 2.74 0.23
CA TYR A 38 8.84 2.64 -1.02
C TYR A 38 8.59 1.20 -1.46
N TRP A 39 9.65 0.37 -1.45
CA TRP A 39 9.60 -0.96 -2.06
C TRP A 39 9.19 -2.09 -1.12
N LEU A 40 9.31 -1.89 0.20
CA LEU A 40 9.05 -2.94 1.17
C LEU A 40 8.07 -2.51 2.26
N ILE A 41 8.39 -1.44 3.01
CA ILE A 41 7.65 -1.12 4.23
C ILE A 41 6.21 -0.71 3.90
N ALA A 42 6.02 0.21 2.96
CA ALA A 42 4.67 0.67 2.58
C ALA A 42 3.83 -0.45 1.94
N PRO A 43 4.35 -1.24 0.96
CA PRO A 43 3.60 -2.39 0.44
C PRO A 43 3.21 -3.41 1.51
N LEU A 44 4.10 -3.77 2.43
CA LEU A 44 3.79 -4.70 3.53
C LEU A 44 2.74 -4.14 4.47
N LEU A 45 2.82 -2.85 4.79
CA LEU A 45 1.83 -2.18 5.64
C LEU A 45 0.45 -2.18 4.98
N VAL A 46 0.38 -1.94 3.67
CA VAL A 46 -0.86 -2.02 2.90
C VAL A 46 -1.44 -3.43 2.92
N VAL A 47 -0.64 -4.46 2.65
CA VAL A 47 -1.08 -5.87 2.72
C VAL A 47 -1.60 -6.21 4.12
N ALA A 48 -0.93 -5.76 5.18
CA ALA A 48 -1.36 -5.98 6.56
C ALA A 48 -2.70 -5.30 6.84
N CYS A 49 -2.85 -4.02 6.46
CA CYS A 49 -4.11 -3.28 6.60
C CYS A 49 -5.26 -3.95 5.83
N LEU A 50 -5.04 -4.36 4.59
CA LEU A 50 -6.06 -5.05 3.79
C LEU A 50 -6.41 -6.42 4.41
N SER A 51 -5.41 -7.16 4.90
CA SER A 51 -5.64 -8.44 5.59
C SER A 51 -6.52 -8.26 6.84
N LEU A 52 -6.28 -7.20 7.62
CA LEU A 52 -7.07 -6.85 8.79
C LEU A 52 -8.48 -6.37 8.41
N GLY A 53 -8.59 -5.54 7.37
CA GLY A 53 -9.86 -5.01 6.88
C GLY A 53 -10.79 -6.11 6.37
N PHE A 54 -10.26 -7.06 5.60
CA PHE A 54 -11.02 -8.19 5.08
C PHE A 54 -11.06 -9.40 6.03
N LYS A 55 -10.35 -9.34 7.18
CA LYS A 55 -10.14 -10.48 8.09
C LYS A 55 -9.66 -11.73 7.35
N SER A 56 -8.82 -11.55 6.34
CA SER A 56 -8.36 -12.62 5.45
C SER A 56 -6.98 -12.28 4.87
N VAL A 57 -6.00 -13.12 5.20
CA VAL A 57 -4.62 -13.00 4.66
C VAL A 57 -4.64 -13.19 3.14
N ILE A 58 -5.46 -14.12 2.64
CA ILE A 58 -5.58 -14.38 1.20
C ILE A 58 -6.15 -13.15 0.49
N ALA A 59 -7.17 -12.50 1.05
CA ALA A 59 -7.70 -11.26 0.49
C ALA A 59 -6.64 -10.14 0.53
N GLY A 60 -5.92 -10.00 1.65
CA GLY A 60 -4.85 -9.01 1.76
C GLY A 60 -3.73 -9.19 0.75
N LEU A 61 -3.30 -10.42 0.48
CA LEU A 61 -2.32 -10.73 -0.57
C LEU A 61 -2.89 -10.53 -1.97
N GLY A 62 -4.14 -10.95 -2.21
CA GLY A 62 -4.82 -10.80 -3.48
C GLY A 62 -5.00 -9.34 -3.89
N PHE A 63 -5.47 -8.49 -2.97
CA PHE A 63 -5.55 -7.04 -3.17
C PHE A 63 -4.20 -6.33 -3.03
N GLY A 64 -3.22 -6.95 -2.37
CA GLY A 64 -1.86 -6.43 -2.25
C GLY A 64 -1.07 -6.47 -3.55
N PHE A 65 -1.27 -7.51 -4.37
CA PHE A 65 -0.61 -7.63 -5.67
C PHE A 65 -0.84 -6.42 -6.61
N PRO A 66 -2.10 -5.99 -6.89
CA PRO A 66 -2.32 -4.81 -7.72
C PRO A 66 -1.78 -3.52 -7.09
N ILE A 67 -1.76 -3.41 -5.75
CA ILE A 67 -1.09 -2.28 -5.08
C ILE A 67 0.40 -2.28 -5.39
N PHE A 68 1.08 -3.43 -5.32
CA PHE A 68 2.50 -3.51 -5.65
C PHE A 68 2.78 -3.09 -7.11
N VAL A 69 1.89 -3.46 -8.04
CA VAL A 69 1.95 -2.97 -9.43
C VAL A 69 1.83 -1.45 -9.49
N LEU A 70 0.92 -0.85 -8.70
CA LEU A 70 0.81 0.62 -8.62
C LEU A 70 2.10 1.27 -8.10
N PHE A 71 2.75 0.70 -7.09
CA PHE A 71 4.07 1.17 -6.65
C PHE A 71 5.11 1.09 -7.77
N ALA A 72 5.16 -0.02 -8.51
CA ALA A 72 6.08 -0.18 -9.63
C ALA A 72 5.84 0.84 -10.75
N VAL A 73 4.58 1.12 -11.09
CA VAL A 73 4.21 2.14 -12.08
C VAL A 73 4.52 3.55 -11.54
N GLY A 74 4.17 3.81 -10.28
CA GLY A 74 4.44 5.08 -9.61
C GLY A 74 5.92 5.40 -9.52
N TYR A 75 6.79 4.39 -9.49
CA TYR A 75 8.24 4.58 -9.46
C TYR A 75 8.75 5.31 -10.71
N PHE A 76 8.16 5.05 -11.88
CA PHE A 76 8.61 5.69 -13.13
C PHE A 76 8.55 7.21 -13.08
N ARG A 77 7.69 7.80 -12.24
CA ARG A 77 7.61 9.25 -12.05
C ARG A 77 8.89 9.88 -11.51
N TYR A 78 9.75 9.09 -10.84
CA TYR A 78 11.02 9.55 -10.29
C TYR A 78 12.20 9.26 -11.23
N ARG A 79 11.94 8.58 -12.35
CA ARG A 79 12.94 8.15 -13.34
C ARG A 79 12.88 8.96 -14.62
N THR A 80 12.06 10.01 -14.65
CA THR A 80 11.94 10.99 -15.72
C THR A 80 12.76 12.22 -15.35
#